data_AF-A0A838UZA2-F1
#
_entry.id   AF-A0A838UZA2-F1
#
_cell.length_a   1.000
_cell.length_b   1.000
_cell.length_c   1.000
_cell.angle_alpha   90.00
_cell.angle_beta   90.00
_cell.angle_gamma   90.00
#
_symmetry.space_group_name_H-M   'P 1'
#
loop_
_entity.id
_entity.type
_entity.pdbx_description
1 polymer ?
#
loop_
_entity_poly.entity_id
_entity_poly.type
_entity_poly.pdbx_seq_one_letter_code
_entity_poly.pdbx_strand_id
1 'polypeptide(L)'
;MSDAAPEPVLPTSRARPPSNLINSVAFTIFSVLVLLIFITGFGASPSVSATYTAQAAAANVATQPGDAPIAAPTGVAAILRVPEDVPTIQDAVDRALGGQIISVAPGVYHEAVKVQGSVKSHLTIRGRDRNSVILDGRRGDGKYLANGIYVGRDPSGTPANDVIIENMTARYYIGNGFYWNGVTGYRGSYLTAYNNGDYGIYAFASVRGQLDHDYASGSPDSGIYIGQCNPCDALVTHDISEYNALGYSGTNAGGNLVLRDSVWRYNATGIVPNTLDSEANPPEHGTTITHNLVYANNNENVPFKKLEYPPFGIGIIMPGGNDNLITDNTVEGQQNYGILVSGNIDTNLWTPHGNTIMNNTVSGSGIADLALTLPAGPDNCFSGNHITRTVPALLQQSNACGTIGARTTGGDLGIFMSLISRFVKASTWSDATALSLLNRWQTFREPGPQPTMPGAVDAPVAPIFTESWTSGTIDVADPHATNSTKAVAAVGFSSFFAILLGFYSYLLPIALYAAWVGIALWDLARRDTLGAGARYGWMAAVVGVPILGAIAYYIFGKGTLTSGFRWMLVGGSLAIWLVATGALIWLSSL
;
A
#
# COMPACT_ATOMS: atom_id res chain seq x y z
N MET A 1 -49.04 -36.97 63.27
CA MET A 1 -49.84 -38.17 63.63
C MET A 1 -51.03 -38.20 62.70
N SER A 2 -51.33 -39.39 62.13
CA SER A 2 -52.50 -39.73 61.29
C SER A 2 -52.76 -38.88 60.01
N ASP A 3 -53.52 -39.28 58.98
CA ASP A 3 -53.82 -40.55 58.26
C ASP A 3 -54.74 -40.15 57.05
N ALA A 4 -54.92 -40.87 55.93
CA ALA A 4 -54.31 -42.09 55.35
C ALA A 4 -54.48 -42.03 53.79
N ALA A 5 -54.16 -43.11 53.07
CA ALA A 5 -54.33 -43.22 51.60
C ALA A 5 -55.81 -43.47 51.17
N PRO A 6 -56.15 -43.38 49.86
CA PRO A 6 -55.96 -44.53 48.97
C PRO A 6 -55.57 -44.23 47.49
N GLU A 7 -55.08 -45.27 46.81
CA GLU A 7 -54.89 -45.44 45.35
C GLU A 7 -56.20 -45.91 44.64
N PRO A 8 -56.28 -46.19 43.31
CA PRO A 8 -55.49 -45.75 42.14
C PRO A 8 -56.38 -45.32 40.92
N VAL A 9 -55.80 -45.16 39.71
CA VAL A 9 -56.28 -45.58 38.36
C VAL A 9 -55.75 -44.66 37.23
N LEU A 10 -55.17 -45.26 36.18
CA LEU A 10 -54.80 -44.61 34.90
C LEU A 10 -55.93 -44.72 33.87
N PRO A 11 -56.11 -43.74 32.97
CA PRO A 11 -55.88 -44.06 31.55
C PRO A 11 -55.23 -42.94 30.70
N THR A 12 -54.80 -43.34 29.50
CA THR A 12 -54.02 -42.57 28.52
C THR A 12 -54.80 -41.52 27.71
N SER A 13 -54.18 -40.36 27.41
CA SER A 13 -54.40 -39.65 26.14
C SER A 13 -53.20 -38.75 25.76
N ARG A 14 -52.98 -38.53 24.45
CA ARG A 14 -51.88 -37.71 23.91
C ARG A 14 -52.25 -36.22 23.87
N ALA A 15 -51.44 -35.35 24.46
CA ALA A 15 -51.53 -33.90 24.24
C ALA A 15 -50.80 -33.47 22.95
N ARG A 16 -51.40 -32.54 22.19
CA ARG A 16 -50.71 -31.70 21.19
C ARG A 16 -50.62 -30.26 21.73
N PRO A 17 -49.50 -29.54 21.58
CA PRO A 17 -49.43 -28.10 21.86
C PRO A 17 -50.04 -27.25 20.72
N PRO A 18 -50.49 -26.00 20.99
CA PRO A 18 -51.27 -25.19 20.05
C PRO A 18 -50.44 -24.32 19.09
N SER A 19 -51.06 -23.89 18.00
CA SER A 19 -50.45 -23.35 16.77
C SER A 19 -50.21 -21.82 16.73
N ASN A 20 -50.17 -21.12 17.87
CA ASN A 20 -50.35 -19.65 17.88
C ASN A 20 -49.07 -18.79 17.98
N LEU A 21 -47.87 -19.38 18.00
CA LEU A 21 -46.62 -18.60 18.08
C LEU A 21 -46.11 -18.09 16.71
N ILE A 22 -46.47 -18.76 15.61
CA ILE A 22 -45.90 -18.52 14.28
C ILE A 22 -46.49 -17.25 13.63
N ASN A 23 -47.79 -16.98 13.83
CA ASN A 23 -48.47 -15.88 13.15
C ASN A 23 -48.11 -14.48 13.69
N SER A 24 -47.60 -14.37 14.92
CA SER A 24 -47.23 -13.08 15.50
C SER A 24 -45.87 -12.55 15.00
N VAL A 25 -44.94 -13.45 14.65
CA VAL A 25 -43.60 -13.06 14.14
C VAL A 25 -43.66 -12.61 12.68
N ALA A 26 -44.56 -13.22 11.88
CA ALA A 26 -44.73 -12.88 10.47
C ALA A 26 -45.25 -11.45 10.25
N PHE A 27 -46.08 -10.91 11.15
CA PHE A 27 -46.70 -9.60 10.98
C PHE A 27 -45.73 -8.43 11.27
N THR A 28 -44.82 -8.58 12.23
CA THR A 28 -43.84 -7.54 12.59
C THR A 28 -42.78 -7.35 11.49
N ILE A 29 -42.39 -8.42 10.79
CA ILE A 29 -41.40 -8.36 9.70
C ILE A 29 -41.96 -7.61 8.48
N PHE A 30 -43.27 -7.77 8.20
CA PHE A 30 -43.90 -7.14 7.04
C PHE A 30 -44.05 -5.61 7.18
N SER A 31 -44.25 -5.11 8.41
CA SER A 31 -44.42 -3.65 8.65
C SER A 31 -43.13 -2.84 8.54
N VAL A 32 -41.94 -3.46 8.72
CA VAL A 32 -40.64 -2.76 8.62
C VAL A 32 -40.20 -2.58 7.16
N LEU A 33 -40.61 -3.47 6.26
CA LEU A 33 -40.23 -3.47 4.84
C LEU A 33 -40.93 -2.39 4.00
N VAL A 34 -42.05 -1.82 4.46
CA VAL A 34 -42.87 -0.87 3.68
C VAL A 34 -42.45 0.59 3.89
N LEU A 35 -41.62 0.91 4.90
CA LEU A 35 -41.23 2.29 5.23
C LEU A 35 -39.99 2.82 4.48
N LEU A 36 -39.33 1.99 3.66
CA LEU A 36 -38.03 2.31 3.02
C LEU A 36 -38.11 2.63 1.50
N ILE A 37 -39.32 2.78 0.94
CA ILE A 37 -39.53 2.93 -0.52
C ILE A 37 -39.52 4.41 -1.00
N PHE A 38 -39.17 5.37 -0.13
CA PHE A 38 -39.06 6.78 -0.52
C PHE A 38 -37.70 7.39 -0.14
N ILE A 39 -36.79 7.45 -1.11
CA ILE A 39 -36.02 8.62 -1.57
C ILE A 39 -35.15 8.17 -2.76
N THR A 40 -35.33 8.78 -3.92
CA THR A 40 -34.51 8.58 -5.12
C THR A 40 -33.96 9.92 -5.59
N GLY A 41 -32.70 9.98 -6.03
CA GLY A 41 -32.17 11.20 -6.65
C GLY A 41 -30.69 11.18 -7.00
N PHE A 42 -30.42 11.26 -8.32
CA PHE A 42 -29.13 11.61 -8.97
C PHE A 42 -27.96 10.62 -8.78
N GLY A 43 -27.10 10.37 -9.76
CA GLY A 43 -27.09 10.82 -11.17
C GLY A 43 -25.69 10.64 -11.76
N ALA A 44 -25.50 9.70 -12.69
CA ALA A 44 -24.19 9.38 -13.26
C ALA A 44 -23.95 10.04 -14.63
N SER A 45 -22.71 10.42 -14.90
CA SER A 45 -22.22 10.90 -16.20
C SER A 45 -21.03 10.03 -16.66
N PRO A 46 -20.88 9.73 -17.97
CA PRO A 46 -19.82 8.86 -18.46
C PRO A 46 -18.52 9.62 -18.76
N SER A 47 -17.37 9.00 -18.46
CA SER A 47 -16.05 9.40 -18.98
C SER A 47 -15.57 8.39 -20.03
N VAL A 48 -14.84 8.90 -21.03
CA VAL A 48 -14.47 8.16 -22.25
C VAL A 48 -13.10 7.51 -22.10
N SER A 49 -13.01 6.20 -22.36
CA SER A 49 -11.74 5.47 -22.41
C SER A 49 -10.97 5.77 -23.69
N ALA A 50 -9.70 6.15 -23.56
CA ALA A 50 -8.73 6.16 -24.67
C ALA A 50 -7.72 5.02 -24.45
N THR A 51 -7.59 4.14 -25.43
CA THR A 51 -6.67 2.99 -25.37
C THR A 51 -5.28 3.42 -25.81
N TYR A 52 -4.27 3.22 -24.96
CA TYR A 52 -2.86 3.31 -25.32
C TYR A 52 -2.19 1.96 -25.12
N THR A 53 -1.47 1.49 -26.14
CA THR A 53 -0.62 0.30 -26.07
C THR A 53 0.82 0.72 -25.77
N ALA A 54 1.33 0.38 -24.59
CA ALA A 54 2.74 0.49 -24.27
C ALA A 54 3.41 -0.89 -24.39
N GLN A 55 4.63 -0.92 -24.92
CA GLN A 55 5.40 -2.15 -25.11
C GLN A 55 6.74 -1.99 -24.42
N ALA A 56 6.90 -2.60 -23.23
CA ALA A 56 8.12 -2.53 -22.45
C ALA A 56 9.14 -3.57 -22.96
N ALA A 57 10.26 -3.09 -23.50
CA ALA A 57 11.45 -3.90 -23.71
C ALA A 57 12.40 -3.73 -22.53
N ALA A 58 13.23 -4.73 -22.24
CA ALA A 58 14.24 -4.67 -21.19
C ALA A 58 15.23 -3.51 -21.42
N ALA A 59 15.01 -2.40 -20.72
CA ALA A 59 15.84 -1.22 -20.79
C ALA A 59 17.01 -1.34 -19.80
N ASN A 60 18.17 -1.77 -20.30
CA ASN A 60 19.41 -1.30 -19.69
C ASN A 60 19.43 0.23 -19.88
N VAL A 61 19.38 1.01 -18.79
CA VAL A 61 19.77 2.42 -18.86
C VAL A 61 21.29 2.50 -18.88
N ALA A 62 21.84 2.03 -19.99
CA ALA A 62 23.05 2.64 -20.51
C ALA A 62 22.73 4.12 -20.73
N THR A 63 23.55 4.99 -20.15
CA THR A 63 23.55 6.44 -20.36
C THR A 63 23.30 6.72 -21.83
N GLN A 64 22.13 7.27 -22.17
CA GLN A 64 21.74 7.43 -23.56
C GLN A 64 22.65 8.47 -24.21
N PRO A 65 22.97 8.36 -25.52
CA PRO A 65 23.74 9.37 -26.23
C PRO A 65 22.93 10.68 -26.32
N GLY A 66 23.01 11.49 -25.26
CA GLY A 66 22.11 12.61 -24.99
C GLY A 66 22.10 13.06 -23.53
N ASP A 67 22.55 12.23 -22.58
CA ASP A 67 22.57 12.58 -21.14
C ASP A 67 23.69 13.57 -20.74
N ALA A 68 24.56 13.96 -21.67
CA ALA A 68 25.64 14.91 -21.41
C ALA A 68 25.09 16.30 -21.04
N PRO A 69 25.55 16.91 -19.93
CA PRO A 69 25.10 18.25 -19.53
C PRO A 69 25.27 19.28 -20.65
N ILE A 70 24.19 20.00 -20.96
CA ILE A 70 24.21 21.06 -21.96
C ILE A 70 25.00 22.25 -21.41
N ALA A 71 26.03 22.68 -22.14
CA ALA A 71 26.82 23.84 -21.77
C ALA A 71 26.03 25.15 -21.89
N ALA A 72 26.33 26.11 -21.02
CA ALA A 72 25.74 27.45 -21.05
C ALA A 72 25.91 28.15 -22.42
N PRO A 73 24.94 28.98 -22.86
CA PRO A 73 25.00 29.67 -24.14
C PRO A 73 26.24 30.58 -24.27
N THR A 74 26.85 30.57 -25.46
CA THR A 74 28.05 31.34 -25.76
C THR A 74 27.82 32.84 -25.53
N GLY A 75 28.68 33.48 -24.73
CA GLY A 75 28.57 34.90 -24.39
C GLY A 75 27.76 35.22 -23.12
N VAL A 76 27.21 34.20 -22.44
CA VAL A 76 26.60 34.32 -21.11
C VAL A 76 27.57 33.77 -20.06
N ALA A 77 27.58 34.34 -18.85
CA ALA A 77 28.36 33.81 -17.74
C ALA A 77 27.82 32.42 -17.36
N ALA A 78 28.67 31.38 -17.37
CA ALA A 78 28.23 30.01 -17.09
C ALA A 78 27.67 29.80 -15.67
N ILE A 79 28.03 30.68 -14.73
CA ILE A 79 27.62 30.64 -13.33
C ILE A 79 26.98 31.99 -12.95
N LEU A 80 25.83 31.94 -12.27
CA LEU A 80 25.20 33.06 -11.57
C LEU A 80 25.30 32.79 -10.06
N ARG A 81 25.89 33.72 -9.30
CA ARG A 81 26.12 33.56 -7.86
C ARG A 81 25.06 34.29 -7.04
N VAL A 82 24.55 33.63 -6.00
CA VAL A 82 23.57 34.20 -5.06
C VAL A 82 24.23 34.26 -3.68
N PRO A 83 24.28 35.43 -2.99
CA PRO A 83 23.67 36.71 -3.37
C PRO A 83 24.57 37.63 -4.22
N GLU A 84 25.76 37.18 -4.67
CA GLU A 84 26.81 38.10 -5.16
C GLU A 84 26.54 38.75 -6.52
N ASP A 85 25.89 38.04 -7.46
CA ASP A 85 25.53 38.57 -8.79
C ASP A 85 24.05 38.98 -8.90
N VAL A 86 23.19 38.42 -8.05
CA VAL A 86 21.75 38.67 -7.90
C VAL A 86 21.32 38.32 -6.46
N PRO A 87 20.35 39.05 -5.85
CA PRO A 87 20.15 38.98 -4.40
C PRO A 87 19.37 37.75 -3.90
N THR A 88 18.57 37.09 -4.73
CA THR A 88 17.73 35.94 -4.36
C THR A 88 17.91 34.75 -5.30
N ILE A 89 17.47 33.56 -4.88
CA ILE A 89 17.49 32.36 -5.72
C ILE A 89 16.47 32.51 -6.86
N GLN A 90 15.29 33.08 -6.61
CA GLN A 90 14.32 33.35 -7.68
C GLN A 90 14.85 34.35 -8.71
N ASP A 91 15.52 35.44 -8.32
CA ASP A 91 16.13 36.38 -9.27
C ASP A 91 17.20 35.71 -10.14
N ALA A 92 17.94 34.73 -9.58
CA ALA A 92 18.88 33.92 -10.33
C ALA A 92 18.16 33.02 -11.35
N VAL A 93 17.09 32.34 -10.94
CA VAL A 93 16.28 31.49 -11.82
C VAL A 93 15.65 32.34 -12.94
N ASP A 94 15.10 33.50 -12.62
CA ASP A 94 14.46 34.41 -13.58
C ASP A 94 15.47 34.95 -14.62
N ARG A 95 16.70 35.25 -14.19
CA ARG A 95 17.80 35.69 -15.06
C ARG A 95 18.45 34.55 -15.86
N ALA A 96 18.46 33.33 -15.34
CA ALA A 96 19.18 32.21 -15.95
C ALA A 96 18.52 31.71 -17.26
N LEU A 97 19.37 31.20 -18.13
CA LEU A 97 19.05 30.43 -19.33
C LEU A 97 19.58 29.00 -19.14
N GLY A 98 18.96 28.04 -19.83
CA GLY A 98 19.36 26.63 -19.74
C GLY A 98 20.85 26.38 -19.98
N GLY A 99 21.41 25.43 -19.22
CA GLY A 99 22.84 25.09 -19.22
C GLY A 99 23.69 25.93 -18.25
N GLN A 100 23.11 26.89 -17.53
CA GLN A 100 23.79 27.66 -16.49
C GLN A 100 23.71 27.01 -15.11
N ILE A 101 24.71 27.31 -14.27
CA ILE A 101 24.74 26.97 -12.84
C ILE A 101 24.31 28.17 -12.01
N ILE A 102 23.36 27.99 -11.09
CA ILE A 102 23.02 28.92 -10.02
C ILE A 102 23.77 28.45 -8.77
N SER A 103 24.80 29.19 -8.35
CA SER A 103 25.67 28.86 -7.23
C SER A 103 25.29 29.65 -5.97
N VAL A 104 24.59 28.99 -5.05
CA VAL A 104 24.01 29.61 -3.85
C VAL A 104 25.01 29.56 -2.68
N ALA A 105 25.37 30.72 -2.15
CA ALA A 105 26.24 30.86 -0.98
C ALA A 105 25.54 30.42 0.32
N PRO A 106 26.28 30.09 1.39
CA PRO A 106 25.71 29.88 2.72
C PRO A 106 24.80 31.03 3.17
N GLY A 107 23.59 30.70 3.61
CA GLY A 107 22.54 31.64 3.98
C GLY A 107 21.20 30.95 4.27
N VAL A 108 20.30 31.66 4.95
CA VAL A 108 18.91 31.23 5.14
C VAL A 108 18.02 32.03 4.19
N TYR A 109 17.34 31.31 3.30
CA TYR A 109 16.56 31.84 2.19
C TYR A 109 15.07 31.58 2.43
N HIS A 110 14.30 32.64 2.70
CA HIS A 110 12.86 32.57 2.89
C HIS A 110 12.10 32.71 1.56
N GLU A 111 12.36 31.76 0.65
CA GLU A 111 11.88 31.79 -0.74
C GLU A 111 10.97 30.60 -1.07
N ALA A 112 10.18 30.73 -2.13
CA ALA A 112 9.38 29.65 -2.72
C ALA A 112 9.68 29.62 -4.22
N VAL A 113 10.80 28.99 -4.57
CA VAL A 113 11.45 29.11 -5.88
C VAL A 113 10.66 28.33 -6.94
N LYS A 114 10.51 28.91 -8.13
CA LYS A 114 9.82 28.31 -9.27
C LYS A 114 10.70 28.29 -10.52
N VAL A 115 10.95 27.09 -11.02
CA VAL A 115 11.70 26.80 -12.25
C VAL A 115 10.69 26.29 -13.29
N GLN A 116 10.29 27.14 -14.22
CA GLN A 116 9.16 26.86 -15.13
C GLN A 116 9.46 27.30 -16.56
N GLY A 117 9.01 26.52 -17.54
CA GLY A 117 9.15 26.83 -18.97
C GLY A 117 10.49 26.38 -19.57
N SER A 118 10.48 26.12 -20.89
CA SER A 118 11.61 25.49 -21.60
C SER A 118 12.91 26.29 -21.57
N VAL A 119 12.85 27.61 -21.40
CA VAL A 119 14.03 28.47 -21.24
C VAL A 119 14.80 28.21 -19.93
N LYS A 120 14.18 27.50 -18.98
CA LYS A 120 14.74 27.09 -17.69
C LYS A 120 15.13 25.60 -17.64
N SER A 121 15.00 24.88 -18.75
CA SER A 121 15.50 23.49 -18.86
C SER A 121 17.03 23.44 -18.73
N HIS A 122 17.61 22.32 -18.32
CA HIS A 122 19.07 22.14 -18.16
C HIS A 122 19.73 23.08 -17.14
N LEU A 123 18.97 23.67 -16.21
CA LEU A 123 19.53 24.45 -15.10
C LEU A 123 20.07 23.54 -14.01
N THR A 124 21.22 23.91 -13.43
CA THR A 124 21.74 23.33 -12.19
C THR A 124 21.64 24.37 -11.08
N ILE A 125 20.88 24.09 -10.02
CA ILE A 125 20.79 24.95 -8.83
C ILE A 125 21.55 24.26 -7.71
N ARG A 126 22.70 24.81 -7.31
CA ARG A 126 23.62 24.16 -6.38
C ARG A 126 23.97 25.05 -5.19
N GLY A 127 23.77 24.53 -3.99
CA GLY A 127 24.30 25.13 -2.77
C GLY A 127 25.81 24.89 -2.63
N ARG A 128 26.56 25.87 -2.12
CA ARG A 128 28.01 25.70 -1.86
C ARG A 128 28.30 24.88 -0.60
N ASP A 129 27.32 24.71 0.29
CA ASP A 129 27.38 23.84 1.48
C ASP A 129 25.98 23.32 1.84
N ARG A 130 25.80 22.00 1.95
CA ARG A 130 24.49 21.35 2.20
C ARG A 130 23.80 21.85 3.47
N ASN A 131 24.58 22.11 4.51
CA ASN A 131 24.11 22.36 5.87
C ASN A 131 23.86 23.85 6.15
N SER A 132 24.47 24.72 5.35
CA SER A 132 24.45 26.17 5.53
C SER A 132 23.70 26.91 4.43
N VAL A 133 23.38 26.25 3.31
CA VAL A 133 22.41 26.75 2.31
C VAL A 133 21.04 26.19 2.68
N ILE A 134 20.21 27.01 3.32
CA ILE A 134 18.93 26.57 3.90
C ILE A 134 17.78 27.37 3.27
N LEU A 135 16.92 26.71 2.52
CA LEU A 135 15.59 27.21 2.19
C LEU A 135 14.65 26.97 3.38
N ASP A 136 14.09 28.03 3.95
CA ASP A 136 13.25 27.97 5.15
C ASP A 136 11.85 28.55 4.87
N GLY A 137 10.86 27.66 4.79
CA GLY A 137 9.49 28.00 4.47
C GLY A 137 8.73 28.76 5.56
N ARG A 138 9.28 28.95 6.76
CA ARG A 138 8.63 29.73 7.83
C ARG A 138 8.43 31.18 7.42
N ARG A 139 7.24 31.72 7.70
CA ARG A 139 6.92 33.14 7.57
C ARG A 139 6.72 33.77 8.95
N GLY A 140 7.07 35.05 9.06
CA GLY A 140 6.92 35.82 10.31
C GLY A 140 5.47 36.00 10.81
N ASP A 141 4.46 35.61 10.03
CA ASP A 141 3.04 35.62 10.41
C ASP A 141 2.51 34.26 10.89
N GLY A 142 3.42 33.32 11.25
CA GLY A 142 3.06 31.97 11.71
C GLY A 142 2.51 31.05 10.61
N LYS A 143 2.70 31.44 9.34
CA LYS A 143 2.35 30.65 8.16
C LYS A 143 3.62 30.06 7.54
N TYR A 144 3.42 29.24 6.51
CA TYR A 144 4.49 28.59 5.78
C TYR A 144 4.34 28.86 4.26
N LEU A 145 5.46 28.77 3.54
CA LEU A 145 5.51 28.84 2.08
C LEU A 145 5.13 27.49 1.45
N ALA A 146 4.77 27.50 0.16
CA ALA A 146 4.21 26.33 -0.53
C ALA A 146 5.23 25.18 -0.69
N ASN A 147 6.32 25.42 -1.42
CA ASN A 147 7.43 24.48 -1.62
C ASN A 147 8.76 25.24 -1.61
N GLY A 148 9.87 24.57 -1.31
CA GLY A 148 11.21 25.16 -1.36
C GLY A 148 11.64 25.47 -2.78
N ILE A 149 11.83 24.44 -3.59
CA ILE A 149 12.03 24.57 -5.04
C ILE A 149 10.99 23.73 -5.78
N TYR A 150 10.22 24.38 -6.64
CA TYR A 150 9.27 23.77 -7.56
C TYR A 150 9.79 23.84 -9.00
N VAL A 151 9.95 22.68 -9.63
CA VAL A 151 10.28 22.54 -11.05
C VAL A 151 9.05 22.01 -11.79
N GLY A 152 8.65 22.63 -12.89
CA GLY A 152 7.51 22.13 -13.64
C GLY A 152 7.10 22.98 -14.84
N ARG A 153 5.81 22.94 -15.13
CA ARG A 153 5.21 23.62 -16.29
C ARG A 153 4.94 25.09 -16.02
N ASP A 154 5.22 25.94 -17.00
CA ASP A 154 4.79 27.34 -17.02
C ASP A 154 3.26 27.46 -17.28
N PRO A 155 2.67 28.67 -17.25
CA PRO A 155 1.24 28.87 -17.51
C PRO A 155 0.77 28.46 -18.92
N SER A 156 1.68 28.21 -19.87
CA SER A 156 1.35 27.66 -21.20
C SER A 156 1.31 26.13 -21.24
N GLY A 157 1.76 25.47 -20.16
CA GLY A 157 1.92 24.02 -20.09
C GLY A 157 3.31 23.50 -20.46
N THR A 158 4.28 24.39 -20.71
CA THR A 158 5.63 24.01 -21.16
C THR A 158 6.53 23.69 -19.95
N PRO A 159 7.13 22.48 -19.86
CA PRO A 159 7.96 22.07 -18.72
C PRO A 159 9.37 22.67 -18.77
N ALA A 160 9.99 22.83 -17.60
CA ALA A 160 11.44 22.96 -17.45
C ALA A 160 12.03 21.55 -17.24
N ASN A 161 12.69 21.02 -18.27
CA ASN A 161 13.24 19.66 -18.32
C ASN A 161 14.71 19.62 -17.89
N ASP A 162 15.22 18.45 -17.53
CA ASP A 162 16.63 18.20 -17.19
C ASP A 162 17.19 19.14 -16.10
N VAL A 163 16.36 19.49 -15.11
CA VAL A 163 16.74 20.40 -14.03
C VAL A 163 17.33 19.64 -12.85
N ILE A 164 18.52 20.08 -12.44
CA ILE A 164 19.33 19.50 -11.36
C ILE A 164 19.27 20.41 -10.14
N ILE A 165 19.03 19.86 -8.96
CA ILE A 165 19.12 20.55 -7.67
C ILE A 165 20.12 19.79 -6.79
N GLU A 166 21.13 20.51 -6.29
CA GLU A 166 22.27 19.90 -5.60
C GLU A 166 22.65 20.61 -4.28
N ASN A 167 23.05 19.82 -3.29
CA ASN A 167 23.84 20.25 -2.12
C ASN A 167 23.23 21.39 -1.29
N MET A 168 21.98 21.24 -0.84
CA MET A 168 21.27 22.25 -0.04
C MET A 168 20.19 21.64 0.86
N THR A 169 19.70 22.43 1.82
CA THR A 169 18.63 22.06 2.75
C THR A 169 17.33 22.79 2.41
N ALA A 170 16.17 22.11 2.49
CA ALA A 170 14.84 22.72 2.45
C ALA A 170 13.98 22.25 3.64
N ARG A 171 13.42 23.20 4.39
CA ARG A 171 12.69 22.92 5.62
C ARG A 171 11.47 23.81 5.85
N TYR A 172 10.51 23.31 6.62
CA TYR A 172 9.33 24.06 7.07
C TYR A 172 8.46 24.65 5.95
N TYR A 173 8.29 23.92 4.85
CA TYR A 173 7.28 24.23 3.83
C TYR A 173 5.94 23.56 4.19
N ILE A 174 4.80 24.16 3.80
CA ILE A 174 3.47 23.55 4.04
C ILE A 174 3.24 22.34 3.12
N GLY A 175 3.83 22.36 1.92
CA GLY A 175 3.94 21.25 1.00
C GLY A 175 5.34 20.66 1.11
N ASN A 176 6.18 20.93 0.10
CA ASN A 176 7.33 20.08 -0.21
C ASN A 176 8.69 20.79 -0.08
N GLY A 177 9.75 20.03 0.24
CA GLY A 177 11.12 20.56 0.20
C GLY A 177 11.55 20.83 -1.24
N PHE A 178 11.68 19.77 -2.02
CA PHE A 178 12.07 19.81 -3.44
C PHE A 178 11.03 19.05 -4.27
N TYR A 179 10.50 19.68 -5.32
CA TYR A 179 9.34 19.16 -6.05
C TYR A 179 9.50 19.31 -7.57
N TRP A 180 9.56 18.20 -8.30
CA TRP A 180 9.47 18.14 -9.76
C TRP A 180 8.10 17.63 -10.19
N ASN A 181 7.44 18.35 -11.10
CA ASN A 181 6.07 18.07 -11.55
C ASN A 181 5.93 18.08 -13.07
N GLY A 182 5.63 16.91 -13.66
CA GLY A 182 5.32 16.78 -15.07
C GLY A 182 6.50 17.03 -16.01
N VAL A 183 7.74 16.76 -15.57
CA VAL A 183 8.99 17.03 -16.31
C VAL A 183 9.66 15.76 -16.83
N THR A 184 10.53 15.91 -17.83
CA THR A 184 11.46 14.87 -18.27
C THR A 184 12.88 15.31 -17.91
N GLY A 185 13.67 14.43 -17.29
CA GLY A 185 14.99 14.83 -16.80
C GLY A 185 14.87 15.55 -15.45
N TYR A 186 15.25 14.89 -14.36
CA TYR A 186 15.37 15.52 -13.06
C TYR A 186 16.48 14.89 -12.24
N ARG A 187 17.20 15.68 -11.45
CA ARG A 187 18.14 15.12 -10.46
C ARG A 187 18.10 15.88 -9.14
N GLY A 188 17.90 15.16 -8.05
CA GLY A 188 18.21 15.59 -6.69
C GLY A 188 19.51 14.93 -6.25
N SER A 189 20.43 15.68 -5.66
CA SER A 189 21.63 15.08 -5.08
C SER A 189 22.21 15.87 -3.91
N TYR A 190 22.58 15.18 -2.83
CA TYR A 190 23.01 15.81 -1.55
C TYR A 190 21.98 16.82 -0.99
N LEU A 191 20.69 16.54 -1.16
CA LEU A 191 19.59 17.34 -0.65
C LEU A 191 19.22 16.94 0.77
N THR A 192 18.85 17.90 1.61
CA THR A 192 18.33 17.64 2.95
C THR A 192 16.94 18.24 3.08
N ALA A 193 15.91 17.40 3.05
CA ALA A 193 14.52 17.82 3.21
C ALA A 193 14.01 17.41 4.59
N TYR A 194 13.63 18.37 5.45
CA TYR A 194 13.04 18.01 6.74
C TYR A 194 11.92 18.91 7.22
N ASN A 195 11.00 18.33 8.00
CA ASN A 195 9.88 19.05 8.59
C ASN A 195 9.07 19.83 7.54
N ASN A 196 8.74 19.16 6.43
CA ASN A 196 7.86 19.70 5.40
C ASN A 196 6.47 19.08 5.56
N GLY A 197 5.43 19.85 5.29
CA GLY A 197 4.04 19.54 5.66
C GLY A 197 3.32 18.55 4.75
N ASP A 198 3.98 18.08 3.69
CA ASP A 198 3.49 17.05 2.78
C ASP A 198 4.63 16.05 2.48
N TYR A 199 5.48 16.31 1.49
CA TYR A 199 6.60 15.45 1.09
C TYR A 199 7.99 16.09 1.36
N GLY A 200 9.02 15.26 1.54
CA GLY A 200 10.40 15.74 1.60
C GLY A 200 10.94 16.09 0.21
N ILE A 201 11.18 15.06 -0.60
CA ILE A 201 11.69 15.11 -1.97
C ILE A 201 10.67 14.39 -2.87
N TYR A 202 10.13 15.11 -3.86
CA TYR A 202 8.92 14.72 -4.56
C TYR A 202 9.09 14.82 -6.08
N ALA A 203 9.00 13.69 -6.79
CA ALA A 203 8.89 13.65 -8.24
C ALA A 203 7.53 13.07 -8.65
N PHE A 204 6.67 13.92 -9.21
CA PHE A 204 5.31 13.55 -9.61
C PHE A 204 5.13 13.67 -11.12
N ALA A 205 4.50 12.67 -11.73
CA ALA A 205 4.24 12.61 -13.18
C ALA A 205 5.49 12.91 -14.03
N SER A 206 6.67 12.58 -13.50
CA SER A 206 7.97 12.96 -14.05
C SER A 206 8.79 11.71 -14.35
N VAL A 207 9.57 11.75 -15.42
CA VAL A 207 10.30 10.59 -15.95
C VAL A 207 11.76 10.93 -16.21
N ARG A 208 12.61 9.91 -16.30
CA ARG A 208 14.07 10.05 -16.47
C ARG A 208 14.70 10.87 -15.34
N GLY A 209 14.85 10.29 -14.15
CA GLY A 209 15.50 11.04 -13.06
C GLY A 209 16.15 10.22 -11.95
N GLN A 210 17.08 10.87 -11.25
CA GLN A 210 17.89 10.28 -10.19
C GLN A 210 17.74 11.08 -8.89
N LEU A 211 17.53 10.40 -7.77
CA LEU A 211 17.68 10.94 -6.42
C LEU A 211 18.88 10.21 -5.78
N ASP A 212 19.87 10.96 -5.29
CA ASP A 212 21.08 10.35 -4.73
C ASP A 212 21.79 11.09 -3.58
N HIS A 213 22.26 10.34 -2.58
CA HIS A 213 22.92 10.88 -1.37
C HIS A 213 22.03 11.84 -0.56
N ASP A 214 20.73 11.77 -0.76
CA ASP A 214 19.72 12.63 -0.17
C ASP A 214 19.36 12.18 1.26
N TYR A 215 18.79 13.10 2.03
CA TYR A 215 18.33 12.87 3.39
C TYR A 215 16.95 13.47 3.58
N ALA A 216 15.97 12.66 4.02
CA ALA A 216 14.59 13.10 4.20
C ALA A 216 14.01 12.69 5.56
N SER A 217 13.45 13.64 6.33
CA SER A 217 12.85 13.33 7.64
C SER A 217 11.72 14.24 8.13
N GLY A 218 10.75 13.69 8.86
CA GLY A 218 9.69 14.47 9.50
C GLY A 218 8.60 14.97 8.55
N SER A 219 8.37 14.28 7.43
CA SER A 219 7.26 14.56 6.52
C SER A 219 6.03 13.69 6.86
N PRO A 220 4.80 14.24 6.88
CA PRO A 220 3.57 13.51 7.20
C PRO A 220 3.06 12.62 6.06
N ASP A 221 3.56 12.79 4.84
CA ASP A 221 3.40 11.80 3.78
C ASP A 221 4.65 10.93 3.69
N SER A 222 5.56 11.26 2.79
CA SER A 222 6.79 10.50 2.56
C SER A 222 8.04 11.36 2.55
N GLY A 223 9.15 10.77 2.98
CA GLY A 223 10.46 11.41 2.89
C GLY A 223 10.88 11.57 1.43
N ILE A 224 10.78 10.48 0.66
CA ILE A 224 11.13 10.43 -0.77
C ILE A 224 9.95 9.83 -1.54
N TYR A 225 9.60 10.45 -2.67
CA TYR A 225 8.49 10.02 -3.51
C TYR A 225 8.84 10.09 -5.00
N ILE A 226 8.52 9.01 -5.72
CA ILE A 226 8.48 8.98 -7.20
C ILE A 226 7.19 8.27 -7.62
N GLY A 227 6.29 8.95 -8.32
CA GLY A 227 4.99 8.37 -8.68
C GLY A 227 4.24 9.05 -9.83
N GLN A 228 3.11 8.44 -10.18
CA GLN A 228 2.31 8.72 -11.37
C GLN A 228 3.11 8.62 -12.69
N CYS A 229 4.03 7.66 -12.79
CA CYS A 229 4.86 7.42 -13.98
C CYS A 229 4.94 5.92 -14.33
N ASN A 230 4.82 5.60 -15.62
CA ASN A 230 5.19 4.29 -16.14
C ASN A 230 5.45 4.38 -17.67
N PRO A 231 6.66 4.07 -18.16
CA PRO A 231 7.87 3.89 -17.37
C PRO A 231 8.27 5.18 -16.64
N CYS A 232 8.83 5.05 -15.44
CA CYS A 232 9.46 6.16 -14.72
C CYS A 232 10.88 6.42 -15.23
N ASP A 233 11.61 5.37 -15.63
CA ASP A 233 13.05 5.41 -15.93
C ASP A 233 13.83 6.16 -14.84
N ALA A 234 13.85 5.64 -13.61
CA ALA A 234 14.36 6.40 -12.46
C ALA A 234 15.13 5.56 -11.45
N LEU A 235 16.05 6.23 -10.74
CA LEU A 235 16.95 5.64 -9.75
C LEU A 235 16.88 6.41 -8.43
N VAL A 236 16.74 5.69 -7.32
CA VAL A 236 16.85 6.19 -5.95
C VAL A 236 18.02 5.41 -5.31
N THR A 237 19.09 6.08 -4.92
CA THR A 237 20.37 5.40 -4.58
C THR A 237 21.17 6.15 -3.51
N HIS A 238 21.77 5.44 -2.56
CA HIS A 238 22.56 6.03 -1.46
C HIS A 238 21.79 7.01 -0.53
N ASP A 239 20.47 6.94 -0.48
CA ASP A 239 19.62 7.87 0.28
C ASP A 239 19.37 7.41 1.72
N ILE A 240 19.02 8.35 2.60
CA ILE A 240 18.56 8.07 3.97
C ILE A 240 17.18 8.71 4.19
N SER A 241 16.15 7.89 4.38
CA SER A 241 14.81 8.38 4.74
C SER A 241 14.39 7.86 6.10
N GLU A 242 14.22 8.78 7.05
CA GLU A 242 13.93 8.45 8.45
C GLU A 242 12.90 9.36 9.13
N TYR A 243 12.09 8.80 10.03
CA TYR A 243 11.09 9.54 10.82
C TYR A 243 9.98 10.26 10.01
N ASN A 244 9.65 9.75 8.83
CA ASN A 244 8.48 10.13 8.03
C ASN A 244 7.30 9.19 8.32
N ALA A 245 6.10 9.48 7.80
CA ALA A 245 5.02 8.50 7.83
C ALA A 245 5.40 7.28 6.97
N LEU A 246 5.77 7.52 5.71
CA LEU A 246 6.35 6.53 4.80
C LEU A 246 7.80 6.94 4.49
N GLY A 247 8.76 6.01 4.54
CA GLY A 247 10.14 6.30 4.15
C GLY A 247 10.22 6.62 2.66
N TYR A 248 9.73 5.69 1.84
CA TYR A 248 9.45 5.87 0.41
C TYR A 248 7.96 5.65 0.14
N SER A 249 7.40 6.44 -0.77
CA SER A 249 6.09 6.18 -1.37
C SER A 249 6.17 6.27 -2.91
N GLY A 250 5.42 5.40 -3.58
CA GLY A 250 5.50 5.22 -5.03
C GLY A 250 4.15 4.89 -5.64
N THR A 251 3.21 5.85 -5.60
CA THR A 251 1.88 5.60 -6.12
C THR A 251 1.89 5.46 -7.64
N ASN A 252 1.28 4.38 -8.17
CA ASN A 252 1.14 4.13 -9.61
C ASN A 252 2.45 4.35 -10.39
N ALA A 253 3.54 3.90 -9.78
CA ALA A 253 4.90 4.04 -10.25
C ALA A 253 5.40 2.74 -10.89
N GLY A 254 6.56 2.82 -11.52
CA GLY A 254 7.32 1.65 -11.99
C GLY A 254 7.70 1.74 -13.46
N GLY A 255 8.00 0.59 -14.06
CA GLY A 255 8.63 0.51 -15.38
C GLY A 255 10.03 1.11 -15.34
N ASN A 256 11.03 0.27 -15.04
CA ASN A 256 12.44 0.66 -14.88
C ASN A 256 12.65 1.76 -13.80
N LEU A 257 11.94 1.60 -12.69
CA LEU A 257 12.19 2.31 -11.43
C LEU A 257 13.01 1.40 -10.51
N VAL A 258 14.14 1.89 -10.00
CA VAL A 258 15.03 1.14 -9.11
C VAL A 258 15.32 1.91 -7.83
N LEU A 259 15.04 1.28 -6.68
CA LEU A 259 15.42 1.75 -5.35
C LEU A 259 16.55 0.85 -4.84
N ARG A 260 17.75 1.39 -4.64
CA ARG A 260 18.90 0.61 -4.18
C ARG A 260 19.80 1.30 -3.17
N ASP A 261 20.64 0.50 -2.51
CA ASP A 261 21.78 0.95 -1.69
C ASP A 261 21.44 2.06 -0.66
N SER A 262 20.17 2.10 -0.23
CA SER A 262 19.59 3.17 0.59
C SER A 262 19.08 2.66 1.93
N VAL A 263 18.91 3.57 2.89
CA VAL A 263 18.55 3.28 4.29
C VAL A 263 17.17 3.84 4.63
N TRP A 264 16.25 2.95 5.00
CA TRP A 264 14.84 3.27 5.27
C TRP A 264 14.49 2.87 6.70
N ARG A 265 14.53 3.84 7.64
CA ARG A 265 14.50 3.51 9.08
C ARG A 265 13.68 4.45 9.95
N TYR A 266 13.15 3.94 11.07
CA TYR A 266 12.45 4.74 12.08
C TYR A 266 11.25 5.58 11.57
N ASN A 267 10.74 5.28 10.38
CA ASN A 267 9.48 5.81 9.84
C ASN A 267 8.28 5.13 10.52
N ALA A 268 7.04 5.50 10.19
CA ALA A 268 5.88 4.67 10.51
C ALA A 268 5.79 3.42 9.59
N THR A 269 6.24 3.54 8.34
CA THR A 269 6.37 2.45 7.34
C THR A 269 7.62 2.69 6.50
N GLY A 270 8.35 1.64 6.09
CA GLY A 270 9.59 1.78 5.31
C GLY A 270 9.36 2.16 3.84
N ILE A 271 9.14 1.18 2.97
CA ILE A 271 9.04 1.35 1.50
C ILE A 271 7.63 0.95 1.03
N VAL A 272 6.94 1.85 0.32
CA VAL A 272 5.52 1.69 -0.09
C VAL A 272 5.28 2.05 -1.58
N PRO A 273 5.61 1.18 -2.54
CA PRO A 273 5.01 1.21 -3.88
C PRO A 273 3.53 0.76 -3.80
N ASN A 274 2.58 1.62 -4.16
CA ASN A 274 1.14 1.39 -3.94
C ASN A 274 0.28 1.75 -5.16
N THR A 275 -0.84 1.07 -5.32
CA THR A 275 -1.87 1.45 -6.32
C THR A 275 -2.96 2.31 -5.68
N LEU A 276 -3.30 3.45 -6.27
CA LEU A 276 -4.47 4.28 -5.91
C LEU A 276 -5.27 4.68 -7.16
N ASP A 277 -6.58 4.88 -6.99
CA ASP A 277 -7.47 5.40 -8.03
C ASP A 277 -7.42 6.92 -8.15
N SER A 278 -6.84 7.61 -7.15
CA SER A 278 -6.68 9.08 -7.13
C SER A 278 -5.58 9.63 -8.05
N GLU A 279 -4.69 8.76 -8.53
CA GLU A 279 -3.58 9.12 -9.41
C GLU A 279 -3.72 8.42 -10.78
N ALA A 280 -3.11 8.99 -11.81
CA ALA A 280 -3.08 8.37 -13.14
C ALA A 280 -2.21 7.10 -13.17
N ASN A 281 -2.34 6.32 -14.25
CA ASN A 281 -1.57 5.10 -14.52
C ASN A 281 -1.69 3.92 -13.51
N PRO A 282 -2.83 3.68 -12.80
CA PRO A 282 -2.94 2.49 -11.96
C PRO A 282 -3.06 1.21 -12.82
N PRO A 283 -2.50 0.08 -12.38
CA PRO A 283 -1.84 -0.11 -11.08
C PRO A 283 -0.36 0.29 -11.06
N GLU A 284 0.22 0.42 -9.87
CA GLU A 284 1.67 0.34 -9.66
C GLU A 284 2.19 -1.00 -10.21
N HIS A 285 3.30 -0.97 -10.96
CA HIS A 285 3.94 -2.17 -11.46
C HIS A 285 5.37 -2.00 -12.01
N GLY A 286 6.22 -3.00 -11.77
CA GLY A 286 7.54 -3.11 -12.39
C GLY A 286 8.64 -2.29 -11.70
N THR A 287 8.53 -2.10 -10.38
CA THR A 287 9.55 -1.48 -9.53
C THR A 287 10.56 -2.54 -9.04
N THR A 288 11.86 -2.23 -9.07
CA THR A 288 12.91 -3.05 -8.46
C THR A 288 13.37 -2.42 -7.15
N ILE A 289 13.33 -3.16 -6.04
CA ILE A 289 13.82 -2.74 -4.72
C ILE A 289 14.93 -3.70 -4.31
N THR A 290 16.17 -3.23 -4.23
CA THR A 290 17.33 -4.12 -4.05
C THR A 290 18.49 -3.55 -3.23
N HIS A 291 19.22 -4.38 -2.48
CA HIS A 291 20.38 -3.96 -1.67
C HIS A 291 20.07 -2.85 -0.63
N ASN A 292 18.81 -2.64 -0.26
CA ASN A 292 18.41 -1.65 0.75
C ASN A 292 18.55 -2.22 2.18
N LEU A 293 18.79 -1.31 3.13
CA LEU A 293 18.73 -1.58 4.57
C LEU A 293 17.45 -0.96 5.17
N VAL A 294 16.49 -1.79 5.55
CA VAL A 294 15.14 -1.37 5.97
C VAL A 294 14.87 -1.83 7.40
N TYR A 295 14.85 -0.94 8.39
CA TYR A 295 14.75 -1.38 9.80
C TYR A 295 13.99 -0.46 10.74
N ALA A 296 13.34 -1.08 11.74
CA ALA A 296 12.65 -0.40 12.84
C ALA A 296 11.64 0.68 12.40
N ASN A 297 10.92 0.47 11.29
CA ASN A 297 9.89 1.38 10.78
C ASN A 297 8.58 1.19 11.56
N ASN A 298 8.61 1.58 12.84
CA ASN A 298 7.60 1.31 13.86
C ASN A 298 7.17 2.57 14.62
N ASN A 299 7.45 3.75 14.08
CA ASN A 299 7.48 4.97 14.88
C ASN A 299 6.14 5.70 14.88
N GLU A 300 5.34 5.53 15.93
CA GLU A 300 4.04 6.21 16.09
C GLU A 300 4.13 7.69 16.45
N ASN A 301 5.35 8.21 16.71
CA ASN A 301 5.58 9.60 17.11
C ASN A 301 5.91 10.54 15.94
N VAL A 302 6.12 10.00 14.74
CA VAL A 302 6.27 10.80 13.50
C VAL A 302 5.05 11.68 13.24
N PRO A 303 5.18 12.74 12.42
CA PRO A 303 4.03 13.30 11.71
C PRO A 303 3.48 12.30 10.70
N PHE A 304 2.16 12.22 10.56
CA PHE A 304 1.50 11.42 9.51
C PHE A 304 0.05 11.85 9.26
N LYS A 305 -0.49 11.63 8.05
CA LYS A 305 -1.93 11.83 7.74
C LYS A 305 -2.70 10.51 7.94
N LYS A 306 -4.02 10.53 7.69
CA LYS A 306 -4.89 9.35 7.93
C LYS A 306 -4.61 8.17 7.00
N LEU A 307 -4.14 8.41 5.78
CA LEU A 307 -4.00 7.39 4.72
C LEU A 307 -2.70 6.58 4.85
N GLU A 308 -1.71 7.09 5.57
CA GLU A 308 -0.37 6.51 5.74
C GLU A 308 -0.28 5.63 7.01
N TYR A 309 -1.34 5.64 7.85
CA TYR A 309 -1.44 4.81 9.05
C TYR A 309 -1.71 3.30 8.82
N PRO A 310 -2.50 2.85 7.81
CA PRO A 310 -2.79 1.44 7.60
C PRO A 310 -1.56 0.51 7.51
N PRO A 311 -0.47 0.86 6.78
CA PRO A 311 0.71 0.01 6.68
C PRO A 311 1.71 0.17 7.84
N PHE A 312 1.36 0.89 8.91
CA PHE A 312 2.24 1.12 10.07
C PHE A 312 2.93 -0.15 10.59
N GLY A 313 4.23 -0.05 10.91
CA GLY A 313 5.03 -1.15 11.48
C GLY A 313 5.48 -2.18 10.45
N ILE A 314 5.61 -1.78 9.18
CA ILE A 314 5.98 -2.66 8.07
C ILE A 314 7.25 -2.15 7.37
N GLY A 315 8.16 -3.06 7.04
CA GLY A 315 9.41 -2.74 6.35
C GLY A 315 9.18 -2.38 4.89
N ILE A 316 8.71 -3.33 4.08
CA ILE A 316 8.36 -3.15 2.67
C ILE A 316 6.94 -3.67 2.46
N ILE A 317 6.08 -2.90 1.81
CA ILE A 317 4.72 -3.33 1.44
C ILE A 317 4.41 -2.92 0.01
N MET A 318 3.72 -3.79 -0.74
CA MET A 318 3.21 -3.49 -2.09
C MET A 318 1.68 -3.59 -2.11
N PRO A 319 0.92 -2.53 -1.74
CA PRO A 319 -0.54 -2.53 -1.78
C PRO A 319 -1.06 -2.45 -3.23
N GLY A 320 -1.51 -3.57 -3.78
CA GLY A 320 -2.09 -3.65 -5.13
C GLY A 320 -1.07 -3.48 -6.26
N GLY A 321 0.22 -3.55 -5.95
CA GLY A 321 1.34 -3.46 -6.88
C GLY A 321 1.65 -4.79 -7.57
N ASN A 322 2.23 -4.75 -8.77
CA ASN A 322 2.41 -5.93 -9.62
C ASN A 322 3.80 -6.02 -10.24
N ASP A 323 4.23 -7.23 -10.59
CA ASP A 323 5.49 -7.47 -11.34
C ASP A 323 6.74 -6.81 -10.70
N ASN A 324 6.72 -6.59 -9.38
CA ASN A 324 7.82 -5.96 -8.66
C ASN A 324 8.91 -6.99 -8.33
N LEU A 325 10.17 -6.56 -8.36
CA LEU A 325 11.32 -7.37 -7.94
C LEU A 325 11.89 -6.86 -6.63
N ILE A 326 11.71 -7.63 -5.55
CA ILE A 326 12.24 -7.32 -4.21
C ILE A 326 13.38 -8.30 -3.94
N THR A 327 14.63 -7.88 -4.12
CA THR A 327 15.79 -8.80 -4.07
C THR A 327 16.98 -8.28 -3.29
N ASP A 328 17.63 -9.16 -2.52
CA ASP A 328 18.91 -8.88 -1.83
C ASP A 328 18.84 -7.73 -0.80
N ASN A 329 17.64 -7.41 -0.26
CA ASN A 329 17.48 -6.41 0.80
C ASN A 329 17.71 -7.03 2.19
N THR A 330 18.13 -6.20 3.15
CA THR A 330 18.19 -6.54 4.57
C THR A 330 17.06 -5.82 5.31
N VAL A 331 16.11 -6.58 5.86
CA VAL A 331 14.87 -6.05 6.47
C VAL A 331 14.73 -6.52 7.92
N GLU A 332 14.78 -5.62 8.90
CA GLU A 332 14.97 -5.98 10.31
C GLU A 332 14.02 -5.28 11.30
N GLY A 333 13.53 -6.05 12.29
CA GLY A 333 12.94 -5.49 13.52
C GLY A 333 11.64 -4.71 13.32
N GLN A 334 10.81 -5.09 12.35
CA GLN A 334 9.51 -4.45 12.09
C GLN A 334 8.46 -4.94 13.10
N GLN A 335 7.54 -4.07 13.52
CA GLN A 335 6.56 -4.39 14.57
C GLN A 335 5.48 -5.37 14.07
N ASN A 336 5.13 -5.30 12.78
CA ASN A 336 4.13 -6.16 12.16
C ASN A 336 4.78 -7.09 11.14
N TYR A 337 5.20 -6.58 9.97
CA TYR A 337 5.68 -7.41 8.86
C TYR A 337 7.01 -6.92 8.29
N GLY A 338 7.86 -7.86 7.86
CA GLY A 338 9.10 -7.55 7.15
C GLY A 338 8.82 -7.08 5.73
N ILE A 339 8.44 -8.02 4.86
CA ILE A 339 7.99 -7.78 3.48
C ILE A 339 6.56 -8.31 3.33
N LEU A 340 5.62 -7.47 2.90
CA LEU A 340 4.20 -7.80 2.75
C LEU A 340 3.69 -7.50 1.33
N VAL A 341 3.26 -8.54 0.61
CA VAL A 341 2.48 -8.39 -0.63
C VAL A 341 0.99 -8.31 -0.25
N SER A 342 0.32 -7.21 -0.59
CA SER A 342 -1.05 -6.94 -0.13
C SER A 342 -2.00 -6.53 -1.24
N GLY A 343 -3.27 -6.94 -1.15
CA GLY A 343 -4.35 -6.23 -1.83
C GLY A 343 -4.43 -4.76 -1.35
N ASN A 344 -4.90 -3.85 -2.20
CA ASN A 344 -5.33 -2.52 -1.78
C ASN A 344 -6.79 -2.26 -2.11
N ILE A 345 -7.47 -1.48 -1.28
CA ILE A 345 -8.83 -1.00 -1.52
C ILE A 345 -8.79 0.52 -1.58
N ASP A 346 -9.25 1.04 -2.71
CA ASP A 346 -9.64 2.44 -2.89
C ASP A 346 -11.06 2.41 -3.50
N THR A 347 -11.30 3.04 -4.65
CA THR A 347 -12.55 2.94 -5.41
C THR A 347 -12.67 1.56 -6.08
N ASN A 348 -11.53 0.98 -6.47
CA ASN A 348 -11.39 -0.37 -6.96
C ASN A 348 -10.62 -1.25 -5.95
N LEU A 349 -10.83 -2.56 -6.04
CA LEU A 349 -9.98 -3.55 -5.39
C LEU A 349 -8.80 -3.86 -6.32
N TRP A 350 -7.59 -3.58 -5.85
CA TRP A 350 -6.35 -3.83 -6.57
C TRP A 350 -5.65 -5.06 -5.99
N THR A 351 -5.61 -6.14 -6.76
CA THR A 351 -5.02 -7.43 -6.36
C THR A 351 -3.58 -7.57 -6.87
N PRO A 352 -2.58 -7.72 -5.99
CA PRO A 352 -1.18 -7.87 -6.40
C PRO A 352 -0.97 -9.17 -7.18
N HIS A 353 -0.17 -9.15 -8.24
CA HIS A 353 0.24 -10.32 -9.02
C HIS A 353 1.66 -10.18 -9.56
N GLY A 354 2.31 -11.29 -9.94
CA GLY A 354 3.65 -11.29 -10.55
C GLY A 354 4.83 -10.86 -9.66
N ASN A 355 4.56 -10.40 -8.42
CA ASN A 355 5.60 -9.89 -7.53
C ASN A 355 6.59 -11.00 -7.13
N THR A 356 7.87 -10.73 -7.31
CA THR A 356 8.97 -11.66 -7.08
C THR A 356 9.82 -11.20 -5.89
N ILE A 357 9.77 -11.96 -4.80
CA ILE A 357 10.48 -11.65 -3.55
C ILE A 357 11.57 -12.70 -3.35
N MET A 358 12.84 -12.36 -3.59
CA MET A 358 13.92 -13.34 -3.53
C MET A 358 15.19 -12.89 -2.80
N ASN A 359 15.95 -13.83 -2.26
CA ASN A 359 17.29 -13.61 -1.66
C ASN A 359 17.37 -12.54 -0.54
N ASN A 360 16.25 -12.02 -0.04
CA ASN A 360 16.25 -11.03 1.03
C ASN A 360 16.61 -11.70 2.37
N THR A 361 17.32 -10.98 3.23
CA THR A 361 17.49 -11.35 4.63
C THR A 361 16.45 -10.60 5.45
N VAL A 362 15.46 -11.30 6.00
CA VAL A 362 14.35 -10.67 6.73
C VAL A 362 14.19 -11.30 8.11
N SER A 363 14.32 -10.51 9.16
CA SER A 363 14.38 -11.02 10.53
C SER A 363 13.75 -10.08 11.57
N GLY A 364 13.43 -10.64 12.74
CA GLY A 364 12.95 -9.88 13.89
C GLY A 364 11.58 -9.23 13.70
N SER A 365 10.83 -9.56 12.65
CA SER A 365 9.52 -8.96 12.39
C SER A 365 8.45 -9.56 13.32
N GLY A 366 7.60 -8.72 13.91
CA GLY A 366 6.73 -9.11 15.04
C GLY A 366 5.72 -10.22 14.71
N ILE A 367 5.00 -10.11 13.60
CA ILE A 367 4.02 -11.12 13.13
C ILE A 367 4.72 -12.11 12.20
N ALA A 368 5.27 -11.63 11.08
CA ALA A 368 5.97 -12.46 10.09
C ALA A 368 7.05 -11.68 9.34
N ASP A 369 8.09 -12.39 8.90
CA ASP A 369 9.17 -11.84 8.09
C ASP A 369 8.71 -11.67 6.63
N LEU A 370 8.02 -12.67 6.06
CA LEU A 370 7.35 -12.57 4.75
C LEU A 370 5.86 -12.81 4.88
N ALA A 371 5.05 -12.06 4.13
CA ALA A 371 3.62 -12.27 4.08
C ALA A 371 2.98 -11.99 2.72
N LEU A 372 1.89 -12.70 2.46
CA LEU A 372 1.00 -12.55 1.31
C LEU A 372 -0.44 -12.47 1.81
N THR A 373 -1.20 -11.45 1.43
CA THR A 373 -2.62 -11.34 1.79
C THR A 373 -3.54 -12.06 0.82
N LEU A 374 -4.73 -12.46 1.28
CA LEU A 374 -5.90 -12.58 0.39
C LEU A 374 -6.73 -11.29 0.47
N PRO A 375 -7.19 -10.72 -0.65
CA PRO A 375 -7.06 -11.23 -2.02
C PRO A 375 -5.70 -10.91 -2.65
N ALA A 376 -5.16 -11.86 -3.41
CA ALA A 376 -4.02 -11.68 -4.30
C ALA A 376 -4.26 -12.46 -5.59
N GLY A 377 -3.70 -11.97 -6.69
CA GLY A 377 -3.67 -12.64 -7.99
C GLY A 377 -2.59 -13.74 -8.04
N PRO A 378 -2.39 -14.35 -9.22
CA PRO A 378 -1.37 -15.37 -9.43
C PRO A 378 0.05 -14.75 -9.47
N ASP A 379 1.04 -15.63 -9.56
CA ASP A 379 2.45 -15.35 -9.85
C ASP A 379 3.20 -14.49 -8.81
N ASN A 380 2.59 -14.24 -7.66
CA ASN A 380 3.31 -13.77 -6.47
C ASN A 380 4.18 -14.91 -5.92
N CYS A 381 5.51 -14.73 -5.90
CA CYS A 381 6.46 -15.78 -5.57
C CYS A 381 7.57 -15.37 -4.59
N PHE A 382 8.04 -16.36 -3.83
CA PHE A 382 8.99 -16.17 -2.73
C PHE A 382 10.08 -17.26 -2.80
N SER A 383 11.35 -16.91 -3.03
CA SER A 383 12.44 -17.88 -3.20
C SER A 383 13.78 -17.43 -2.57
N GLY A 384 14.53 -18.33 -1.95
CA GLY A 384 15.90 -18.03 -1.49
C GLY A 384 16.04 -17.03 -0.33
N ASN A 385 14.95 -16.48 0.20
CA ASN A 385 15.00 -15.53 1.31
C ASN A 385 15.43 -16.22 2.62
N HIS A 386 16.28 -15.54 3.40
CA HIS A 386 16.72 -15.96 4.73
C HIS A 386 15.75 -15.41 5.79
N ILE A 387 14.84 -16.26 6.27
CA ILE A 387 13.67 -15.86 7.09
C ILE A 387 13.41 -16.82 8.25
N THR A 388 12.62 -16.39 9.24
CA THR A 388 12.19 -17.23 10.38
C THR A 388 10.70 -17.57 10.34
N ARG A 389 9.84 -16.60 9.99
CA ARG A 389 8.38 -16.73 10.03
C ARG A 389 7.72 -16.22 8.76
N THR A 390 6.72 -16.94 8.26
CA THR A 390 5.89 -16.49 7.13
C THR A 390 4.39 -16.59 7.44
N VAL A 391 3.57 -15.76 6.82
CA VAL A 391 2.11 -15.92 6.80
C VAL A 391 1.58 -15.79 5.36
N PRO A 392 0.96 -16.82 4.77
CA PRO A 392 0.74 -18.17 5.31
C PRO A 392 2.01 -18.90 5.75
N ALA A 393 1.86 -19.90 6.61
CA ALA A 393 2.97 -20.75 7.02
C ALA A 393 3.53 -21.50 5.80
N LEU A 394 4.86 -21.62 5.72
CA LEU A 394 5.59 -22.24 4.61
C LEU A 394 5.45 -21.51 3.26
N LEU A 395 5.27 -20.18 3.25
CA LEU A 395 5.02 -19.38 2.05
C LEU A 395 6.10 -19.55 0.96
N GLN A 396 7.38 -19.61 1.37
CA GLN A 396 8.50 -19.84 0.45
C GLN A 396 8.57 -21.28 -0.08
N GLN A 397 7.84 -22.23 0.50
CA GLN A 397 7.72 -23.60 -0.01
C GLN A 397 6.44 -23.78 -0.86
N SER A 398 5.33 -23.13 -0.48
CA SER A 398 4.07 -23.19 -1.24
C SER A 398 4.10 -22.32 -2.49
N ASN A 399 4.73 -21.14 -2.42
CA ASN A 399 4.76 -20.13 -3.47
C ASN A 399 6.20 -19.87 -3.97
N ALA A 400 7.03 -20.91 -4.02
CA ALA A 400 8.36 -20.80 -4.63
C ALA A 400 8.26 -20.38 -6.11
N CYS A 401 9.16 -19.50 -6.55
CA CYS A 401 9.17 -19.00 -7.93
C CYS A 401 9.29 -20.16 -8.95
N GLY A 402 8.47 -20.11 -10.00
CA GLY A 402 8.35 -21.16 -11.02
C GLY A 402 7.45 -22.35 -10.64
N THR A 403 6.94 -22.46 -9.41
CA THR A 403 6.05 -23.56 -8.98
C THR A 403 4.58 -23.31 -9.32
N ILE A 404 3.77 -24.38 -9.28
CA ILE A 404 2.31 -24.29 -9.47
C ILE A 404 1.64 -23.42 -8.39
N GLY A 405 2.11 -23.47 -7.14
CA GLY A 405 1.50 -22.69 -6.05
C GLY A 405 1.72 -21.18 -6.20
N ALA A 406 2.86 -20.75 -6.75
CA ALA A 406 3.04 -19.36 -7.17
C ALA A 406 2.02 -18.95 -8.26
N ARG A 407 1.76 -19.82 -9.25
CA ARG A 407 0.76 -19.59 -10.33
C ARG A 407 -0.72 -19.63 -9.86
N THR A 408 -0.98 -19.70 -8.56
CA THR A 408 -2.33 -19.73 -8.00
C THR A 408 -2.57 -18.57 -7.04
N THR A 409 -3.83 -18.20 -6.86
CA THR A 409 -4.21 -17.23 -5.84
C THR A 409 -4.02 -17.84 -4.44
N GLY A 410 -3.56 -17.03 -3.49
CA GLY A 410 -3.22 -17.48 -2.15
C GLY A 410 -2.96 -16.32 -1.20
N GLY A 411 -2.60 -16.63 0.04
CA GLY A 411 -2.36 -15.63 1.10
C GLY A 411 -3.29 -15.79 2.30
N ASP A 412 -3.25 -14.81 3.20
CA ASP A 412 -4.05 -14.75 4.42
C ASP A 412 -5.02 -13.55 4.43
N LEU A 413 -6.32 -13.81 4.64
CA LEU A 413 -7.37 -12.78 4.66
C LEU A 413 -7.37 -11.98 5.97
N GLY A 414 -6.88 -12.56 7.07
CA GLY A 414 -6.76 -11.89 8.36
C GLY A 414 -5.78 -10.71 8.31
N ILE A 415 -4.69 -10.82 7.55
CA ILE A 415 -3.77 -9.70 7.30
C ILE A 415 -4.50 -8.54 6.62
N PHE A 416 -5.23 -8.81 5.53
CA PHE A 416 -5.98 -7.80 4.79
C PHE A 416 -7.04 -7.12 5.67
N MET A 417 -7.79 -7.91 6.45
CA MET A 417 -8.73 -7.38 7.43
C MET A 417 -8.05 -6.56 8.54
N SER A 418 -6.79 -6.83 8.87
CA SER A 418 -6.01 -6.03 9.83
C SER A 418 -5.59 -4.66 9.27
N LEU A 419 -5.24 -4.58 7.97
CA LEU A 419 -4.96 -3.32 7.28
C LEU A 419 -6.23 -2.47 7.16
N ILE A 420 -7.34 -3.09 6.73
CA ILE A 420 -8.67 -2.48 6.73
C ILE A 420 -9.06 -1.98 8.13
N SER A 421 -8.82 -2.76 9.18
CA SER A 421 -9.12 -2.35 10.56
C SER A 421 -8.31 -1.12 10.99
N ARG A 422 -7.04 -1.01 10.58
CA ARG A 422 -6.21 0.19 10.79
C ARG A 422 -6.71 1.39 10.00
N PHE A 423 -7.13 1.20 8.75
CA PHE A 423 -7.77 2.24 7.94
C PHE A 423 -9.06 2.77 8.59
N VAL A 424 -9.96 1.89 9.02
CA VAL A 424 -11.19 2.28 9.75
C VAL A 424 -10.85 2.96 11.08
N LYS A 425 -9.82 2.51 11.79
CA LYS A 425 -9.33 3.20 13.00
C LYS A 425 -8.85 4.62 12.69
N ALA A 426 -8.07 4.83 11.63
CA ALA A 426 -7.58 6.15 11.25
C ALA A 426 -8.70 7.07 10.71
N SER A 427 -9.66 6.54 9.95
CA SER A 427 -10.77 7.32 9.42
C SER A 427 -11.66 7.88 10.55
N THR A 428 -11.92 7.06 11.59
CA THR A 428 -12.69 7.44 12.79
C THR A 428 -12.01 8.44 13.73
N TRP A 429 -10.76 8.85 13.47
CA TRP A 429 -10.13 9.92 14.26
C TRP A 429 -10.83 11.25 14.10
N SER A 430 -11.07 11.92 15.23
CA SER A 430 -11.53 13.30 15.25
C SER A 430 -10.55 14.21 14.51
N ASP A 431 -11.06 15.30 13.95
CA ASP A 431 -10.23 16.28 13.23
C ASP A 431 -9.14 16.86 14.13
N ALA A 432 -9.41 17.02 15.43
CA ALA A 432 -8.41 17.44 16.40
C ALA A 432 -7.25 16.44 16.55
N THR A 433 -7.53 15.13 16.57
CA THR A 433 -6.49 14.09 16.61
C THR A 433 -5.71 14.05 15.30
N ALA A 434 -6.40 14.02 14.16
CA ALA A 434 -5.76 13.97 12.85
C ALA A 434 -4.89 15.20 12.58
N LEU A 435 -5.38 16.40 12.91
CA LEU A 435 -4.64 17.65 12.78
C LEU A 435 -3.47 17.73 13.76
N SER A 436 -3.60 17.18 14.97
CA SER A 436 -2.50 17.09 15.93
C SER A 436 -1.37 16.17 15.45
N LEU A 437 -1.71 15.02 14.84
CA LEU A 437 -0.74 14.09 14.26
C LEU A 437 -0.06 14.69 13.03
N LEU A 438 -0.84 15.29 12.12
CA LEU A 438 -0.33 16.00 10.95
C LEU A 438 0.64 17.11 11.37
N ASN A 439 0.22 18.04 12.22
CA ASN A 439 1.01 19.23 12.57
C ASN A 439 2.29 18.95 13.37
N ARG A 440 2.58 17.69 13.77
CA ARG A 440 3.85 17.33 14.41
C ARG A 440 5.07 17.75 13.59
N TRP A 441 4.98 17.79 12.25
CA TRP A 441 6.10 18.17 11.37
C TRP A 441 6.67 19.54 11.74
N GLN A 442 5.83 20.46 12.22
CA GLN A 442 6.23 21.84 12.56
C GLN A 442 7.23 21.92 13.72
N THR A 443 7.17 20.95 14.63
CA THR A 443 7.94 20.89 15.88
C THR A 443 8.79 19.63 16.00
N PHE A 444 8.85 18.82 14.94
CA PHE A 444 9.58 17.58 14.94
C PHE A 444 11.10 17.80 14.89
N ARG A 445 11.83 16.87 15.50
CA ARG A 445 13.08 16.28 14.97
C ARG A 445 13.90 17.07 13.93
N GLU A 446 14.54 18.20 14.26
CA GLU A 446 15.60 18.74 13.37
C GLU A 446 16.76 17.72 13.29
N PRO A 447 17.26 17.36 12.08
CA PRO A 447 18.37 16.42 11.92
C PRO A 447 19.71 17.09 12.23
N GLY A 448 20.74 16.28 12.51
CA GLY A 448 22.12 16.75 12.56
C GLY A 448 22.68 17.06 11.16
N PRO A 449 23.87 17.69 11.07
CA PRO A 449 24.53 17.96 9.79
C PRO A 449 24.73 16.68 8.96
N GLN A 450 24.44 16.79 7.66
CA GLN A 450 24.58 15.70 6.68
C GLN A 450 25.87 15.85 5.87
N PRO A 451 26.41 14.77 5.27
CA PRO A 451 27.57 14.86 4.37
C PRO A 451 27.30 15.85 3.22
N THR A 452 28.19 16.82 3.03
CA THR A 452 28.10 17.77 1.91
C THR A 452 28.68 17.14 0.63
N MET A 453 28.17 17.57 -0.53
CA MET A 453 28.69 17.18 -1.85
C MET A 453 30.19 17.48 -1.95
N PRO A 454 31.04 16.50 -2.31
CA PRO A 454 32.48 16.71 -2.47
C PRO A 454 32.79 17.80 -3.51
N GLY A 455 33.51 18.84 -3.09
CA GLY A 455 33.95 19.91 -3.98
C GLY A 455 32.82 20.76 -4.59
N ALA A 456 31.66 20.87 -3.94
CA ALA A 456 30.43 21.51 -4.47
C ALA A 456 30.64 22.85 -5.21
N VAL A 457 31.57 23.69 -4.77
CA VAL A 457 31.90 24.99 -5.40
C VAL A 457 32.44 24.84 -6.83
N ASP A 458 33.30 23.84 -7.05
CA ASP A 458 34.11 23.68 -8.27
C ASP A 458 33.80 22.40 -9.07
N ALA A 459 32.97 21.50 -8.51
CA ALA A 459 32.59 20.24 -9.16
C ALA A 459 31.91 20.51 -10.52
N PRO A 460 32.19 19.70 -11.56
CA PRO A 460 31.47 19.83 -12.83
C PRO A 460 29.96 19.57 -12.63
N VAL A 461 29.14 20.02 -13.57
CA VAL A 461 27.76 19.50 -13.68
C VAL A 461 27.87 18.06 -14.17
N ALA A 462 27.18 17.16 -13.48
CA ALA A 462 27.08 15.76 -13.86
C ALA A 462 25.79 15.52 -14.67
N PRO A 463 25.72 14.45 -15.49
CA PRO A 463 24.48 14.03 -16.16
C PRO A 463 23.33 13.79 -15.16
N ILE A 464 22.09 13.71 -15.68
CA ILE A 464 20.92 13.28 -14.89
C ILE A 464 21.16 11.90 -14.27
N PHE A 465 21.83 11.00 -14.99
CA PHE A 465 22.21 9.68 -14.49
C PHE A 465 23.72 9.61 -14.30
N THR A 466 24.16 9.60 -13.03
CA THR A 466 25.59 9.49 -12.68
C THR A 466 26.01 8.05 -12.43
N GLU A 467 25.05 7.17 -12.16
CA GLU A 467 25.24 5.73 -12.03
C GLU A 467 24.49 5.01 -13.15
N SER A 468 25.07 3.93 -13.67
CA SER A 468 24.31 2.96 -14.45
C SER A 468 23.61 1.97 -13.53
N TRP A 469 22.41 1.56 -13.93
CA TRP A 469 21.68 0.47 -13.30
C TRP A 469 21.01 -0.39 -14.36
N THR A 470 20.66 -1.59 -13.95
CA THR A 470 19.77 -2.48 -14.69
C THR A 470 18.55 -2.69 -13.81
N SER A 471 17.36 -2.33 -14.27
CA SER A 471 16.15 -2.96 -13.72
C SER A 471 16.31 -4.47 -13.89
N GLY A 472 16.09 -5.25 -12.83
CA GLY A 472 16.26 -6.69 -12.92
C GLY A 472 15.31 -7.25 -13.97
N THR A 473 15.83 -7.94 -14.98
CA THR A 473 15.00 -8.48 -16.06
C THR A 473 14.13 -9.60 -15.51
N ILE A 474 12.89 -9.28 -15.17
CA ILE A 474 11.82 -10.26 -15.16
C ILE A 474 11.60 -10.61 -16.63
N ASP A 475 11.75 -11.90 -16.97
CA ASP A 475 11.49 -12.42 -18.31
C ASP A 475 9.98 -12.52 -18.51
N VAL A 476 9.32 -11.36 -18.61
CA VAL A 476 7.88 -11.23 -18.83
C VAL A 476 7.59 -11.56 -20.29
N ALA A 477 7.68 -12.85 -20.62
CA ALA A 477 6.91 -13.39 -21.71
C ALA A 477 5.43 -13.16 -21.38
N ASP A 478 4.84 -12.13 -21.99
CA ASP A 478 3.43 -11.80 -21.88
C ASP A 478 2.62 -12.48 -23.02
N PRO A 479 1.96 -13.63 -22.76
CA PRO A 479 0.83 -14.09 -23.55
C PRO A 479 -0.52 -13.61 -22.97
N HIS A 480 -0.52 -13.03 -21.77
CA HIS A 480 -1.68 -12.78 -20.92
C HIS A 480 -1.49 -11.51 -20.07
N ALA A 481 -1.56 -10.34 -20.71
CA ALA A 481 -1.99 -9.09 -20.09
C ALA A 481 -3.45 -9.27 -19.65
N THR A 482 -3.64 -10.02 -18.56
CA THR A 482 -4.93 -10.15 -17.91
C THR A 482 -5.28 -8.77 -17.43
N ASN A 483 -6.29 -8.16 -18.06
CA ASN A 483 -6.92 -6.93 -17.59
C ASN A 483 -6.94 -6.96 -16.07
N SER A 484 -6.24 -6.03 -15.41
CA SER A 484 -6.24 -5.93 -13.95
C SER A 484 -7.70 -6.00 -13.53
N THR A 485 -8.09 -7.03 -12.78
CA THR A 485 -9.51 -7.25 -12.52
C THR A 485 -9.99 -6.16 -11.59
N LYS A 486 -10.48 -5.07 -12.17
CA LYS A 486 -11.21 -3.98 -11.51
C LYS A 486 -12.53 -4.56 -11.00
N ALA A 487 -12.42 -5.37 -9.96
CA ALA A 487 -13.52 -5.61 -9.06
C ALA A 487 -13.79 -4.27 -8.39
N VAL A 488 -14.90 -3.64 -8.75
CA VAL A 488 -15.40 -2.44 -8.05
C VAL A 488 -15.49 -2.81 -6.58
N ALA A 489 -14.68 -2.13 -5.74
CA ALA A 489 -14.71 -2.38 -4.32
C ALA A 489 -15.97 -1.71 -3.76
N ALA A 490 -17.05 -2.49 -3.61
CA ALA A 490 -18.19 -2.11 -2.77
C ALA A 490 -17.81 -2.17 -1.27
N VAL A 491 -16.66 -1.56 -0.93
CA VAL A 491 -15.97 -1.66 0.37
C VAL A 491 -15.63 -0.26 0.89
N GLY A 492 -16.55 0.68 0.67
CA GLY A 492 -16.71 1.77 1.63
C GLY A 492 -17.30 1.19 2.91
N PHE A 493 -16.52 1.10 4.00
CA PHE A 493 -17.01 0.73 5.33
C PHE A 493 -17.81 1.87 5.99
N SER A 494 -18.83 2.38 5.29
CA SER A 494 -19.75 3.42 5.73
C SER A 494 -21.08 2.86 6.26
N SER A 495 -21.42 1.60 5.96
CA SER A 495 -22.71 1.00 6.31
C SER A 495 -22.62 -0.10 7.38
N PHE A 496 -23.66 -0.16 8.22
CA PHE A 496 -23.90 -1.25 9.18
C PHE A 496 -23.88 -2.64 8.52
N PHE A 497 -24.30 -2.73 7.26
CA PHE A 497 -24.31 -3.97 6.50
C PHE A 497 -22.91 -4.47 6.14
N ALA A 498 -21.91 -3.60 5.97
CA ALA A 498 -20.53 -4.03 5.76
C ALA A 498 -19.91 -4.68 7.01
N ILE A 499 -20.30 -4.22 8.22
CA ILE A 499 -19.90 -4.85 9.50
C ILE A 499 -20.58 -6.23 9.64
N LEU A 500 -21.87 -6.32 9.32
CA LEU A 500 -22.58 -7.59 9.28
C LEU A 500 -22.00 -8.54 8.22
N LEU A 501 -21.60 -8.03 7.04
CA LEU A 501 -20.95 -8.82 6.02
C LEU A 501 -19.63 -9.41 6.53
N GLY A 502 -18.79 -8.62 7.22
CA GLY A 502 -17.58 -9.16 7.86
C GLY A 502 -17.89 -10.25 8.89
N PHE A 503 -18.88 -10.02 9.76
CA PHE A 503 -19.27 -11.00 10.79
C PHE A 503 -19.82 -12.30 10.18
N TYR A 504 -20.75 -12.22 9.22
CA TYR A 504 -21.43 -13.37 8.62
C TYR A 504 -20.62 -14.07 7.51
N SER A 505 -19.75 -13.37 6.78
CA SER A 505 -18.85 -14.02 5.81
C SER A 505 -17.74 -14.82 6.50
N TYR A 506 -17.22 -14.32 7.63
CA TYR A 506 -16.09 -14.91 8.34
C TYR A 506 -16.51 -15.93 9.42
N LEU A 507 -17.42 -15.56 10.34
CA LEU A 507 -17.75 -16.42 11.48
C LEU A 507 -18.84 -17.46 11.17
N LEU A 508 -19.74 -17.20 10.22
CA LEU A 508 -20.80 -18.16 9.90
C LEU A 508 -20.27 -19.48 9.31
N PRO A 509 -19.29 -19.51 8.37
CA PRO A 509 -18.69 -20.76 7.91
C PRO A 509 -18.02 -21.56 9.05
N ILE A 510 -17.35 -20.87 9.98
CA ILE A 510 -16.70 -21.49 11.13
C ILE A 510 -17.75 -22.08 12.09
N ALA A 511 -18.81 -21.34 12.39
CA ALA A 511 -19.92 -21.79 13.23
C ALA A 511 -20.72 -22.94 12.58
N LEU A 512 -20.96 -22.88 11.27
CA LEU A 512 -21.59 -23.96 10.50
C LEU A 512 -20.71 -25.21 10.48
N TYR A 513 -19.40 -25.08 10.26
CA TYR A 513 -18.47 -26.21 10.34
C TYR A 513 -18.45 -26.84 11.73
N ALA A 514 -18.37 -26.03 12.79
CA ALA A 514 -18.43 -26.52 14.18
C ALA A 514 -19.75 -27.24 14.48
N ALA A 515 -20.88 -26.71 14.01
CA ALA A 515 -22.19 -27.35 14.13
C ALA A 515 -22.26 -28.67 13.32
N TRP A 516 -21.73 -28.69 12.10
CA TRP A 516 -21.67 -29.88 11.26
C TRP A 516 -20.81 -30.99 11.89
N VAL A 517 -19.65 -30.66 12.47
CA VAL A 517 -18.82 -31.64 13.19
C VAL A 517 -19.53 -32.12 14.46
N GLY A 518 -20.08 -31.20 15.26
CA GLY A 518 -20.78 -31.54 16.50
C GLY A 518 -21.99 -32.44 16.29
N ILE A 519 -22.84 -32.15 15.30
CA ILE A 519 -24.02 -32.96 14.98
C ILE A 519 -23.63 -34.33 14.39
N ALA A 520 -22.57 -34.39 13.57
CA ALA A 520 -22.09 -35.65 13.00
C ALA A 520 -21.52 -36.57 14.08
N LEU A 521 -20.69 -36.04 14.99
CA LEU A 521 -20.15 -36.80 16.12
C LEU A 521 -21.25 -37.22 17.12
N TRP A 522 -22.27 -36.38 17.34
CA TRP A 522 -23.42 -36.71 18.18
C TRP A 522 -24.28 -37.84 17.60
N ASP A 523 -24.56 -37.81 16.29
CA ASP A 523 -25.28 -38.88 15.58
C ASP A 523 -24.46 -40.19 15.58
N LEU A 524 -23.15 -40.11 15.34
CA LEU A 524 -22.24 -41.26 15.41
C LEU A 524 -22.16 -41.88 16.81
N ALA A 525 -22.06 -41.06 17.86
CA ALA A 525 -21.94 -41.53 19.24
C ALA A 525 -23.15 -42.37 19.68
N ARG A 526 -24.36 -41.99 19.23
CA ARG A 526 -25.63 -42.65 19.58
C ARG A 526 -26.02 -43.82 18.65
N ARG A 527 -25.17 -44.18 17.68
CA ARG A 527 -25.55 -45.10 16.61
C ARG A 527 -25.10 -46.53 16.89
N ASP A 528 -25.86 -47.20 17.75
CA ASP A 528 -25.57 -48.57 18.19
C ASP A 528 -25.73 -49.64 17.10
N THR A 529 -26.37 -49.28 15.98
CA THR A 529 -26.47 -50.13 14.78
C THR A 529 -25.20 -50.16 13.91
N LEU A 530 -24.19 -49.32 14.19
CA LEU A 530 -22.87 -49.39 13.56
C LEU A 530 -21.89 -50.20 14.42
N GLY A 531 -21.21 -51.16 13.80
CA GLY A 531 -20.05 -51.82 14.39
C GLY A 531 -18.94 -50.82 14.72
N ALA A 532 -18.22 -51.05 15.82
CA ALA A 532 -17.30 -50.08 16.41
C ALA A 532 -16.24 -49.53 15.43
N GLY A 533 -15.63 -50.40 14.61
CA GLY A 533 -14.63 -49.98 13.62
C GLY A 533 -15.18 -49.00 12.57
N ALA A 534 -16.41 -49.22 12.08
CA ALA A 534 -17.06 -48.29 11.14
C ALA A 534 -17.47 -46.97 11.82
N ARG A 535 -17.88 -47.02 13.10
CA ARG A 535 -18.20 -45.84 13.92
C ARG A 535 -16.96 -44.97 14.10
N TYR A 536 -15.85 -45.55 14.55
CA TYR A 536 -14.58 -44.83 14.72
C TYR A 536 -13.98 -44.36 13.39
N GLY A 537 -14.10 -45.13 12.31
CA GLY A 537 -13.68 -44.70 10.98
C GLY A 537 -14.41 -43.44 10.49
N TRP A 538 -15.72 -43.36 10.71
CA TRP A 538 -16.48 -42.14 10.40
C TRP A 538 -16.13 -40.97 11.33
N MET A 539 -15.91 -41.19 12.63
CA MET A 539 -15.47 -40.13 13.54
C MET A 539 -14.08 -39.59 13.15
N ALA A 540 -13.16 -40.47 12.76
CA ALA A 540 -11.85 -40.10 12.24
C ALA A 540 -11.95 -39.33 10.91
N ALA A 541 -12.85 -39.71 10.00
CA ALA A 541 -13.10 -38.97 8.76
C ALA A 541 -13.69 -37.57 9.02
N VAL A 542 -14.67 -37.45 9.93
CA VAL A 542 -15.32 -36.17 10.30
C VAL A 542 -14.33 -35.18 10.92
N VAL A 543 -13.36 -35.65 11.71
CA VAL A 543 -12.35 -34.80 12.36
C VAL A 543 -11.11 -34.58 11.47
N GLY A 544 -10.64 -35.63 10.79
CA GLY A 544 -9.40 -35.63 10.02
C GLY A 544 -9.51 -35.05 8.60
N VAL A 545 -10.72 -34.87 8.06
CA VAL A 545 -10.96 -34.23 6.77
C VAL A 545 -11.84 -32.98 6.98
N PRO A 546 -11.24 -31.78 7.18
CA PRO A 546 -11.99 -30.56 7.44
C PRO A 546 -13.06 -30.29 6.39
N ILE A 547 -14.24 -29.87 6.84
CA ILE A 547 -15.47 -29.62 6.06
C ILE A 547 -16.02 -30.88 5.35
N LEU A 548 -15.24 -31.50 4.46
CA LEU A 548 -15.67 -32.61 3.62
C LEU A 548 -15.98 -33.89 4.41
N GLY A 549 -15.33 -34.15 5.54
CA GLY A 549 -15.60 -35.32 6.38
C GLY A 549 -17.02 -35.33 6.95
N ALA A 550 -17.50 -34.19 7.45
CA ALA A 550 -18.87 -34.04 7.93
C ALA A 550 -19.88 -34.13 6.77
N ILE A 551 -19.61 -33.47 5.64
CA ILE A 551 -20.46 -33.55 4.44
C ILE A 551 -20.57 -34.99 3.92
N ALA A 552 -19.45 -35.70 3.79
CA ALA A 552 -19.40 -37.10 3.37
C ALA A 552 -20.16 -38.02 4.35
N TYR A 553 -20.08 -37.77 5.66
CA TYR A 553 -20.89 -38.49 6.64
C TYR A 553 -22.40 -38.28 6.43
N TYR A 554 -22.83 -37.03 6.18
CA TYR A 554 -24.25 -36.76 5.95
C TYR A 554 -24.80 -37.38 4.66
N ILE A 555 -24.01 -37.37 3.59
CA ILE A 555 -24.40 -37.95 2.29
C ILE A 555 -24.32 -39.48 2.32
N PHE A 556 -23.17 -40.05 2.71
CA PHE A 556 -22.86 -41.47 2.53
C PHE A 556 -22.91 -42.30 3.82
N GLY A 557 -22.73 -41.69 4.99
CA GLY A 557 -22.69 -42.38 6.27
C GLY A 557 -24.00 -43.05 6.70
N LYS A 558 -25.13 -42.71 6.06
CA LYS A 558 -26.48 -43.27 6.35
C LYS A 558 -26.88 -43.15 7.83
N GLY A 559 -26.64 -41.98 8.44
CA GLY A 559 -26.92 -41.65 9.86
C GLY A 559 -28.35 -41.89 10.36
N THR A 560 -28.62 -41.59 11.63
CA THR A 560 -30.01 -41.72 12.18
C THR A 560 -30.88 -40.51 11.82
N LEU A 561 -30.25 -39.37 11.53
CA LEU A 561 -30.89 -38.15 11.01
C LEU A 561 -31.72 -38.43 9.75
N THR A 562 -32.88 -37.77 9.59
CA THR A 562 -33.71 -37.91 8.39
C THR A 562 -33.01 -37.36 7.14
N SER A 563 -33.37 -37.88 5.95
CA SER A 563 -32.78 -37.43 4.68
C SER A 563 -32.94 -35.92 4.46
N GLY A 564 -34.13 -35.37 4.74
CA GLY A 564 -34.39 -33.93 4.65
C GLY A 564 -33.51 -33.11 5.59
N PHE A 565 -33.29 -33.55 6.83
CA PHE A 565 -32.43 -32.84 7.78
C PHE A 565 -30.95 -32.83 7.36
N ARG A 566 -30.46 -33.92 6.77
CA ARG A 566 -29.10 -33.97 6.22
C ARG A 566 -28.90 -33.06 5.01
N TRP A 567 -29.89 -33.01 4.11
CA TRP A 567 -29.87 -32.05 2.99
C TRP A 567 -30.01 -30.60 3.46
N MET A 568 -30.77 -30.33 4.54
CA MET A 568 -30.81 -29.02 5.18
C MET A 568 -29.45 -28.63 5.78
N LEU A 569 -28.74 -29.56 6.44
CA LEU A 569 -27.40 -29.31 6.96
C LEU A 569 -26.39 -29.03 5.84
N VAL A 570 -26.32 -29.86 4.81
CA VAL A 570 -25.32 -29.69 3.74
C VAL A 570 -25.70 -28.60 2.74
N GLY A 571 -26.84 -28.75 2.05
CA GLY A 571 -27.28 -27.82 1.00
C GLY A 571 -27.99 -26.60 1.56
N GLY A 572 -28.86 -26.79 2.56
CA GLY A 572 -29.68 -25.71 3.12
C GLY A 572 -28.84 -24.62 3.80
N SER A 573 -27.93 -24.98 4.70
CA SER A 573 -27.10 -23.98 5.40
C SER A 573 -26.03 -23.34 4.52
N LEU A 574 -25.52 -24.07 3.50
CA LEU A 574 -24.66 -23.47 2.47
C LEU A 574 -25.44 -22.46 1.61
N ALA A 575 -26.67 -22.80 1.18
CA ALA A 575 -27.53 -21.88 0.44
C ALA A 575 -27.94 -20.66 1.30
N ILE A 576 -28.24 -20.83 2.59
CA ILE A 576 -28.51 -19.73 3.52
C ILE A 576 -27.28 -18.84 3.67
N TRP A 577 -26.07 -19.40 3.80
CA TRP A 577 -24.85 -18.61 3.86
C TRP A 577 -24.60 -17.83 2.55
N LEU A 578 -24.74 -18.47 1.39
CA LEU A 578 -24.59 -17.82 0.09
C LEU A 578 -25.64 -16.72 -0.15
N VAL A 579 -26.90 -16.95 0.22
CA VAL A 579 -27.98 -15.97 0.10
C VAL A 579 -27.80 -14.83 1.10
N ALA A 580 -27.43 -15.10 2.36
CA ALA A 580 -27.17 -14.07 3.34
C ALA A 580 -25.96 -13.21 2.96
N THR A 581 -24.87 -13.84 2.51
CA THR A 581 -23.66 -13.16 2.04
C THR A 581 -23.96 -12.34 0.78
N GLY A 582 -24.66 -12.91 -0.22
CA GLY A 582 -25.05 -12.21 -1.44
C GLY A 582 -26.03 -11.04 -1.18
N ALA A 583 -26.99 -11.22 -0.27
CA ALA A 583 -27.89 -10.15 0.15
C ALA A 583 -27.16 -9.05 0.94
N LEU A 584 -26.20 -9.40 1.80
CA LEU A 584 -25.37 -8.43 2.52
C LEU A 584 -24.42 -7.68 1.58
N ILE A 585 -23.84 -8.34 0.58
CA ILE A 585 -23.06 -7.70 -0.50
C ILE A 585 -23.93 -6.70 -1.29
N TRP A 586 -25.15 -7.12 -1.65
CA TRP A 586 -26.10 -6.24 -2.34
C TRP A 586 -26.49 -5.04 -1.46
N LEU A 587 -26.86 -5.28 -0.20
CA LEU A 587 -27.21 -4.23 0.78
C LEU A 587 -26.02 -3.31 1.15
N SER A 588 -24.77 -3.76 1.01
CA SER A 588 -23.58 -2.90 1.15
C SER A 588 -23.23 -2.13 -0.13
N SER A 589 -23.88 -2.43 -1.25
CA SER A 589 -23.74 -1.71 -2.53
C SER A 589 -24.88 -0.72 -2.82
N LEU A 590 -25.84 -0.60 -1.90
CA LEU A 590 -26.89 0.42 -1.85
C LEU A 590 -26.48 1.58 -0.92
#